data_AF-A0A2R5F2C2-F1
#
_entry.id   AF-A0A2R5F2C2-F1
#
_cell.length_a   1.000
_cell.length_b   1.000
_cell.length_c   1.000
_cell.angle_alpha   90.00
_cell.angle_beta   90.00
_cell.angle_gamma   90.00
#
_symmetry.space_group_name_H-M   'P 1'
#
loop_
_entity.id
_entity.type
_entity.pdbx_description
1 polymer ?
#
loop_
_entity_poly.entity_id
_entity_poly.type
_entity_poly.pdbx_seq_one_letter_code
_entity_poly.pdbx_strand_id
1 'polypeptide(L)'
;MNQSPRLTYLFANLIFAALIFNCASSAALADEDGGVRIQQQFDAKFKNYMGSGSDALLPLPKLEKPDWEKLRSTHAMKQIFVERDVFYNAKTYTLTLFQAEDGSYYLDAKGGFWGMDELIYGPFDQSVLQ
;
A
#
# COMPACT_ATOMS: atom_id res chain seq x y z
N MET A 1 -15.77 46.47 -54.28
CA MET A 1 -15.46 46.90 -52.91
C MET A 1 -16.27 46.05 -51.95
N ASN A 2 -15.59 45.50 -50.94
CA ASN A 2 -16.08 44.96 -49.67
C ASN A 2 -16.86 43.63 -49.54
N GLN A 3 -16.12 42.64 -48.98
CA GLN A 3 -16.38 41.91 -47.72
C GLN A 3 -17.48 40.81 -47.69
N SER A 4 -17.07 39.58 -48.05
CA SER A 4 -16.97 38.33 -47.23
C SER A 4 -18.13 37.86 -46.29
N PRO A 5 -18.11 36.63 -45.74
CA PRO A 5 -19.17 35.63 -45.92
C PRO A 5 -19.89 35.30 -44.59
N ARG A 6 -21.03 34.59 -44.63
CA ARG A 6 -21.59 33.95 -43.43
C ARG A 6 -21.60 32.44 -43.59
N LEU A 7 -20.50 31.81 -43.19
CA LEU A 7 -20.45 30.40 -42.81
C LEU A 7 -21.13 30.25 -41.45
N THR A 8 -22.29 29.59 -41.43
CA THR A 8 -22.92 29.12 -40.20
C THR A 8 -22.28 27.78 -39.82
N TYR A 9 -21.27 27.83 -38.94
CA TYR A 9 -20.72 26.65 -38.28
C TYR A 9 -21.61 26.29 -37.08
N LEU A 10 -22.27 25.12 -37.15
CA LEU A 10 -22.78 24.43 -35.98
C LEU A 10 -21.58 23.98 -35.13
N PHE A 11 -21.30 24.71 -34.05
CA PHE A 11 -20.34 24.28 -33.05
C PHE A 11 -20.95 23.17 -32.18
N ALA A 12 -20.56 21.93 -32.48
CA ALA A 12 -20.64 20.82 -31.54
C ALA A 12 -19.51 20.98 -30.51
N ASN A 13 -19.82 21.54 -29.34
CA ASN A 13 -18.94 21.47 -28.18
C ASN A 13 -19.53 20.48 -27.17
N LEU A 14 -19.13 19.22 -27.29
CA LEU A 14 -19.20 18.27 -26.18
C LEU A 14 -18.22 18.73 -25.10
N ILE A 15 -18.74 19.19 -23.98
CA ILE A 15 -17.96 19.43 -22.76
C ILE A 15 -17.66 18.04 -22.17
N PHE A 16 -16.45 17.52 -22.43
CA PHE A 16 -15.89 16.40 -21.70
C PHE A 16 -15.41 16.93 -20.34
N ALA A 17 -16.24 16.78 -19.31
CA ALA A 17 -15.90 17.16 -17.95
C ALA A 17 -14.87 16.18 -17.36
N ALA A 18 -13.65 16.70 -17.21
CA ALA A 18 -12.68 16.42 -16.15
C ALA A 18 -12.80 15.08 -15.40
N LEU A 19 -12.10 14.05 -15.91
CA LEU A 19 -11.59 12.97 -15.06
C LEU A 19 -10.20 13.39 -14.56
N ILE A 20 -10.14 14.35 -13.64
CA ILE A 20 -8.94 14.53 -12.82
C ILE A 20 -8.96 13.39 -11.83
N PHE A 21 -8.23 12.32 -12.16
CA PHE A 21 -7.83 11.32 -11.17
C PHE A 21 -6.98 12.07 -10.14
N ASN A 22 -7.62 12.47 -9.05
CA ASN A 22 -6.99 13.04 -7.89
C ASN A 22 -6.19 11.94 -7.21
N CYS A 23 -4.99 11.65 -7.73
CA CYS A 23 -3.99 10.82 -7.04
C CYS A 23 -3.16 11.73 -6.12
N ALA A 24 -3.85 12.38 -5.19
CA ALA A 24 -3.31 12.90 -3.95
C ALA A 24 -4.22 12.27 -2.88
N SER A 25 -3.74 11.41 -1.98
CA SER A 25 -2.60 11.65 -1.13
C SER A 25 -2.06 10.31 -0.61
N SER A 26 -0.74 10.15 -0.65
CA SER A 26 -0.06 9.26 0.29
C SER A 26 1.16 9.98 0.85
N ALA A 27 0.95 11.20 1.34
CA ALA A 27 1.74 11.72 2.44
C ALA A 27 1.17 11.08 3.72
N ALA A 28 1.42 9.78 3.88
CA ALA A 28 1.24 9.16 5.19
C ALA A 28 2.49 9.51 5.99
N LEU A 29 2.26 10.24 7.07
CA LEU A 29 3.21 10.77 8.03
C LEU A 29 4.05 9.63 8.64
N ALA A 30 5.10 9.22 7.92
CA ALA A 30 6.22 8.58 8.55
C ALA A 30 7.04 9.71 9.19
N ASP A 31 7.23 9.61 10.50
CA ASP A 31 8.36 10.25 11.17
C ASP A 31 9.61 9.96 10.33
N GLU A 32 10.14 10.98 9.64
CA GLU A 32 11.07 10.81 8.50
C GLU A 32 12.37 10.08 8.88
N ASP A 33 12.70 10.00 10.17
CA ASP A 33 13.87 9.28 10.67
C ASP A 33 13.50 7.84 11.12
N GLY A 34 12.42 7.70 11.89
CA GLY A 34 11.99 6.40 12.42
C GLY A 34 11.46 5.43 11.36
N GLY A 35 10.69 5.93 10.39
CA GLY A 35 10.11 5.09 9.32
C GLY A 35 11.15 4.54 8.36
N VAL A 36 12.14 5.37 7.98
CA VAL A 36 13.22 5.00 7.06
C VAL A 36 14.10 3.91 7.69
N ARG A 37 14.42 4.02 8.98
CA ARG A 37 15.22 3.02 9.69
C ARG A 37 14.49 1.68 9.83
N ILE A 38 13.18 1.72 10.12
CA ILE A 38 12.35 0.51 10.21
C ILE A 38 12.23 -0.19 8.85
N GLN A 39 12.05 0.58 7.77
CA GLN A 39 12.07 0.04 6.41
C GLN A 39 13.40 -0.66 6.09
N GLN A 40 14.53 0.02 6.31
CA GLN A 40 15.84 -0.58 6.02
C GLN A 40 16.09 -1.88 6.80
N GLN A 41 15.66 -1.93 8.06
CA GLN A 41 15.73 -3.13 8.91
C GLN A 41 14.87 -4.27 8.33
N PHE A 42 13.61 -3.98 8.00
CA PHE A 42 12.71 -4.92 7.36
C PHE A 42 13.28 -5.45 6.04
N ASP A 43 13.67 -4.55 5.14
CA ASP A 43 14.22 -4.89 3.82
C ASP A 43 15.46 -5.76 3.96
N ALA A 44 16.39 -5.40 4.84
CA ALA A 44 17.63 -6.15 5.06
C ALA A 44 17.35 -7.58 5.54
N LYS A 45 16.44 -7.76 6.50
CA LYS A 45 16.14 -9.06 7.08
C LYS A 45 15.30 -9.94 6.17
N PHE A 46 14.32 -9.34 5.49
CA PHE A 46 13.36 -10.07 4.67
C PHE A 46 13.70 -10.12 3.18
N LYS A 47 14.86 -9.56 2.78
CA LYS A 47 15.34 -9.58 1.38
C LYS A 47 15.33 -10.96 0.72
N ASN A 48 15.55 -12.04 1.47
CA ASN A 48 15.55 -13.39 0.91
C ASN A 48 14.13 -13.93 0.62
N TYR A 49 13.11 -13.32 1.24
CA TYR A 49 11.70 -13.62 1.01
C TYR A 49 11.10 -12.70 -0.07
N MET A 50 11.67 -11.51 -0.27
CA MET A 50 11.22 -10.52 -1.25
C MET A 50 12.09 -10.62 -2.52
N GLY A 51 11.51 -10.96 -3.67
CA GLY A 51 12.26 -11.04 -4.92
C GLY A 51 11.77 -12.11 -5.90
N SER A 52 12.30 -12.07 -7.12
CA SER A 52 11.89 -12.91 -8.24
C SER A 52 12.25 -14.39 -8.03
N GLY A 53 11.42 -15.12 -7.30
CA GLY A 53 11.52 -16.58 -7.15
C GLY A 53 11.35 -17.12 -5.73
N SER A 54 11.03 -16.28 -4.75
CA SER A 54 10.71 -16.78 -3.40
C SER A 54 9.23 -17.13 -3.29
N ASP A 55 8.94 -18.43 -3.20
CA ASP A 55 7.61 -18.98 -2.89
C ASP A 55 7.43 -19.20 -1.38
N ALA A 56 8.44 -18.84 -0.58
CA ALA A 56 8.43 -19.04 0.86
C ALA A 56 7.63 -17.94 1.57
N LEU A 57 6.78 -18.36 2.51
CA LEU A 57 6.09 -17.43 3.39
C LEU A 57 7.07 -16.81 4.39
N LEU A 58 6.73 -15.63 4.91
CA LEU A 58 7.54 -15.00 5.94
C LEU A 58 7.50 -15.87 7.19
N PRO A 59 8.63 -16.01 7.92
CA PRO A 59 8.71 -16.76 9.16
C PRO A 59 8.12 -15.94 10.32
N LEU A 60 6.91 -15.42 10.13
CA LEU A 60 6.17 -14.59 11.07
C LEU A 60 4.88 -15.30 11.49
N PRO A 61 4.36 -15.04 12.70
CA PRO A 61 3.06 -15.53 13.10
C PRO A 61 2.00 -15.05 12.10
N LYS A 62 1.25 -15.98 11.51
CA LYS A 62 0.13 -15.63 10.65
C LYS A 62 -1.08 -15.25 11.49
N LEU A 63 -1.78 -14.24 11.03
CA LEU A 63 -3.03 -13.77 11.62
C LEU A 63 -4.16 -13.98 10.61
N GLU A 64 -5.27 -14.54 11.06
CA GLU A 64 -6.44 -14.73 10.21
C GLU A 64 -7.15 -13.40 9.95
N LYS A 65 -7.70 -13.24 8.75
CA LYS A 65 -8.37 -12.00 8.33
C LYS A 65 -9.48 -11.52 9.29
N PRO A 66 -10.38 -12.37 9.80
CA PRO A 66 -11.40 -11.94 10.75
C PRO A 66 -10.81 -11.36 12.04
N ASP A 67 -9.70 -11.93 12.52
CA ASP A 67 -9.02 -11.45 13.73
C ASP A 67 -8.32 -10.11 13.46
N TRP A 68 -7.73 -9.94 12.28
CA TRP A 68 -7.16 -8.67 11.85
C TRP A 68 -8.20 -7.56 11.74
N GLU A 69 -9.34 -7.83 11.12
CA GLU A 69 -10.45 -6.86 10.99
C GLU A 69 -11.00 -6.45 12.35
N LYS A 70 -11.14 -7.42 13.26
CA LYS A 70 -11.54 -7.15 14.65
C LYS A 70 -10.50 -6.27 15.36
N LEU A 71 -9.22 -6.63 15.31
CA LEU A 71 -8.13 -5.88 15.94
C LEU A 71 -8.06 -4.43 15.45
N ARG A 72 -8.12 -4.23 14.12
CA ARG A 72 -8.14 -2.90 13.52
C ARG A 72 -9.36 -2.06 13.87
N SER A 73 -10.46 -2.70 14.27
CA SER A 73 -11.68 -2.01 14.69
C SER A 73 -11.65 -1.66 16.19
N THR A 74 -10.87 -2.39 16.99
CA THR A 74 -10.82 -2.23 18.45
C THR A 74 -9.58 -1.47 18.94
N HIS A 75 -8.49 -1.47 18.18
CA HIS A 75 -7.23 -0.83 18.56
C HIS A 75 -6.81 0.23 17.56
N ALA A 76 -6.21 1.32 18.05
CA ALA A 76 -5.56 2.27 17.17
C ALA A 76 -4.29 1.64 16.57
N MET A 77 -4.21 1.64 15.24
CA MET A 77 -3.09 1.14 14.48
C MET A 77 -2.41 2.30 13.79
N LYS A 78 -1.17 2.60 14.17
CA LYS A 78 -0.35 3.58 13.46
C LYS A 78 0.30 2.90 12.27
N GLN A 79 0.02 3.39 11.07
CA GLN A 79 0.77 2.98 9.89
C GLN A 79 2.19 3.55 9.98
N ILE A 80 3.19 2.68 9.99
CA ILE A 80 4.61 3.06 10.11
C ILE A 80 5.27 3.12 8.74
N PHE A 81 4.89 2.20 7.85
CA PHE A 81 5.54 2.05 6.55
C PHE A 81 4.58 1.42 5.53
N VAL A 82 4.72 1.81 4.26
CA VAL A 82 4.03 1.20 3.12
C VAL A 82 5.00 1.04 1.96
N GLU A 83 5.07 -0.17 1.41
CA GLU A 83 5.76 -0.45 0.16
C GLU A 83 4.80 -1.01 -0.87
N ARG A 84 4.86 -0.49 -2.10
CA ARG A 84 4.04 -0.95 -3.21
C ARG A 84 4.84 -1.82 -4.13
N ASP A 85 4.13 -2.64 -4.90
CA ASP A 85 4.70 -3.44 -5.98
C ASP A 85 5.79 -4.43 -5.54
N VAL A 86 5.71 -4.92 -4.31
CA VAL A 86 6.66 -5.90 -3.78
C VAL A 86 6.30 -7.29 -4.29
N PHE A 87 7.21 -7.92 -5.03
CA PHE A 87 7.04 -9.29 -5.49
C PHE A 87 7.42 -10.28 -4.38
N TYR A 88 6.43 -11.06 -3.94
CA TYR A 88 6.50 -11.92 -2.77
C TYR A 88 5.51 -13.09 -2.94
N ASN A 89 5.89 -14.31 -2.59
CA ASN A 89 5.01 -15.49 -2.65
C ASN A 89 4.31 -15.64 -4.02
N ALA A 90 5.11 -15.57 -5.10
CA ALA A 90 4.67 -15.63 -6.50
C ALA A 90 3.64 -14.57 -6.96
N LYS A 91 3.41 -13.50 -6.17
CA LYS A 91 2.46 -12.43 -6.50
C LYS A 91 3.02 -11.06 -6.14
N THR A 92 2.38 -10.02 -6.64
CA THR A 92 2.71 -8.64 -6.28
C THR A 92 1.80 -8.17 -5.15
N TYR A 93 2.39 -7.60 -4.10
CA TYR A 93 1.72 -7.12 -2.91
C TYR A 93 2.06 -5.64 -2.63
N THR A 94 1.13 -4.96 -1.97
CA THR A 94 1.40 -3.76 -1.18
C THR A 94 1.58 -4.19 0.27
N LEU A 95 2.77 -3.99 0.81
CA LEU A 95 3.12 -4.27 2.20
C LEU A 95 2.84 -3.04 3.04
N THR A 96 2.10 -3.20 4.13
CA THR A 96 1.84 -2.14 5.10
C THR A 96 2.21 -2.62 6.50
N LEU A 97 3.15 -1.94 7.13
CA LEU A 97 3.53 -2.21 8.51
C LEU A 97 2.76 -1.27 9.44
N PHE A 98 2.03 -1.86 10.38
CA PHE A 98 1.32 -1.17 11.44
C PHE A 98 2.01 -1.41 12.78
N GLN A 99 1.91 -0.42 13.67
CA GLN A 99 2.25 -0.52 15.08
C GLN A 99 1.00 -0.23 15.90
N ALA A 100 0.66 -1.13 16.80
CA ALA A 100 -0.39 -0.92 17.79
C ALA A 100 0.12 -0.09 18.97
N GLU A 101 -0.80 0.45 19.77
CA GLU A 101 -0.49 1.28 20.95
C GLU A 101 0.33 0.54 22.02
N ASP A 102 0.21 -0.79 22.09
CA ASP A 102 0.98 -1.66 22.99
C ASP A 102 2.44 -1.87 22.53
N GLY A 103 2.82 -1.33 21.37
CA GLY A 103 4.14 -1.46 20.76
C GLY A 103 4.29 -2.66 19.84
N SER A 104 3.28 -3.52 19.72
CA SER A 104 3.27 -4.68 18.83
C SER A 104 3.21 -4.26 17.36
N TYR A 105 3.88 -5.01 16.49
CA TYR A 105 3.88 -4.78 15.05
C TYR A 105 3.03 -5.81 14.31
N TYR A 106 2.43 -5.36 13.22
CA TYR A 106 1.60 -6.17 12.32
C TYR A 106 1.95 -5.82 10.88
N LEU A 107 2.07 -6.84 10.03
CA LEU A 107 2.33 -6.68 8.61
C LEU A 107 1.10 -7.14 7.83
N ASP A 108 0.53 -6.23 7.04
CA ASP A 108 -0.59 -6.49 6.13
C ASP A 108 -0.07 -6.43 4.69
N ALA A 109 -0.12 -7.55 3.99
CA ALA A 109 0.29 -7.66 2.59
C ALA A 109 -0.95 -7.88 1.71
N LYS A 110 -1.36 -6.84 0.97
CA LYS A 110 -2.52 -6.88 0.07
C LYS A 110 -2.08 -7.03 -1.38
N GLY A 111 -2.55 -8.06 -2.08
CA GLY A 111 -2.11 -8.39 -3.42
C GLY A 111 -3.11 -9.28 -4.18
N GLY A 112 -2.63 -9.88 -5.27
CA GLY A 112 -3.45 -10.71 -6.16
C GLY A 112 -4.30 -9.91 -7.15
N PHE A 113 -5.02 -10.61 -8.03
CA PHE A 113 -5.93 -9.98 -8.99
C PHE A 113 -7.09 -9.34 -8.20
N TRP A 114 -7.24 -8.01 -8.29
CA TRP A 114 -8.22 -7.19 -7.55
C TRP A 114 -8.03 -7.09 -6.03
N GLY A 115 -6.85 -7.40 -5.48
CA GLY A 115 -6.62 -7.22 -4.03
C GLY A 115 -7.33 -8.25 -3.15
N MET A 116 -7.70 -9.41 -3.71
CA MET A 116 -8.37 -10.47 -2.95
C MET A 116 -7.43 -11.29 -2.07
N ASP A 117 -6.13 -11.32 -2.39
CA ASP A 117 -5.15 -12.00 -1.55
C ASP A 117 -4.66 -11.04 -0.48
N GLU A 118 -4.86 -11.41 0.77
CA GLU A 118 -4.41 -10.66 1.93
C GLU A 118 -3.66 -11.62 2.84
N LEU A 119 -2.38 -11.33 3.08
CA LEU A 119 -1.55 -12.08 4.02
C LEU A 119 -1.26 -11.18 5.21
N ILE A 120 -1.73 -11.57 6.38
CA ILE A 120 -1.54 -10.79 7.59
C ILE A 120 -0.62 -11.55 8.55
N TYR A 121 0.33 -10.83 9.11
CA TYR A 121 1.27 -11.34 10.08
C TYR A 121 1.25 -10.49 11.34
N GLY A 122 1.34 -11.14 12.50
CA GLY A 122 1.36 -10.48 13.80
C GLY A 122 0.65 -11.28 14.90
N PRO A 123 0.77 -10.82 16.16
CA PRO A 123 1.67 -9.75 16.61
C PRO A 123 3.14 -10.19 16.57
N PHE A 124 4.07 -9.24 16.39
CA PHE A 124 5.49 -9.47 16.58
C PHE A 124 6.21 -8.23 17.15
N ASP A 125 7.34 -8.44 17.81
CA ASP A 125 8.15 -7.38 18.42
C ASP A 125 9.08 -6.70 17.41
N GLN A 126 9.58 -5.50 17.75
CA GLN A 126 10.55 -4.77 16.91
C GLN A 126 11.84 -5.57 16.67
N SER A 127 12.26 -6.43 17.61
CA SER A 127 13.42 -7.31 17.45
C SER A 127 13.31 -8.24 16.24
N VAL A 128 12.09 -8.51 15.79
CA VAL A 128 11.83 -9.30 14.59
C VAL A 128 12.15 -8.51 13.32
N LEU A 129 12.25 -7.18 13.36
CA LEU A 129 12.65 -6.35 12.22
C LEU A 129 14.18 -6.22 12.09
N GLN A 130 14.92 -6.41 13.18
CA GLN A 130 16.37 -6.21 13.27
C GLN A 130 17.20 -7.42 12.81
#